data_AF-A0A9P3CGV8-F1
#
_entry.id   AF-A0A9P3CGV8-F1
#
_cell.length_a   1.000
_cell.length_b   1.000
_cell.length_c   1.000
_cell.angle_alpha   90.00
_cell.angle_beta   90.00
_cell.angle_gamma   90.00
#
_symmetry.space_group_name_H-M   'P 1'
#
loop_
_entity.id
_entity.type
_entity.pdbx_description
1 polymer ?
#
loop_
_entity_poly.entity_id
_entity_poly.type
_entity_poly.pdbx_seq_one_letter_code
_entity_poly.pdbx_strand_id
1 'polypeptide(L)'
;MPAIKETEADQAGSEGHDDAHNEVLTSQTSVHKFKNDLERFRLTSSSPSRSTRNSTKAGHDNVTERSFKRKSIVGSDQSKPERSQSQSPAKKQRKSSQYAPPSKYAHLSPLTDILAPNLICVFIGFNPGVMTSTSGHAYAHPSNSFWKLLHSSGCTDVRLKPEQDVDLPRLYSMGNTNIVARPSKNAAELSKEESAAGTPSLEEKIRQFRPEAVCIVGKGIWESIWRWRYKRAIKKDEFRYGWQDEKESMGKSGDWSGAKVFVATATSGLAANLKPHEKESIWLPFGQWVKQRREERARDVDAVDDPASQ
;
A
#
# COMPACT_ATOMS: atom_id res chain seq x y z
N MET A 1 40.31 -51.12 14.56
CA MET A 1 40.67 -52.40 13.91
C MET A 1 39.75 -53.47 14.50
N PRO A 2 38.93 -54.22 13.74
CA PRO A 2 38.96 -54.56 12.30
C PRO A 2 37.89 -53.80 11.47
N ALA A 3 38.08 -53.46 10.18
CA ALA A 3 38.09 -54.26 8.93
C ALA A 3 36.65 -54.60 8.43
N ILE A 4 36.08 -53.79 7.53
CA ILE A 4 35.98 -53.94 6.05
C ILE A 4 34.94 -54.98 5.59
N LYS A 5 33.96 -54.51 4.79
CA LYS A 5 33.63 -55.08 3.47
C LYS A 5 32.82 -54.09 2.62
N GLU A 6 33.51 -53.55 1.61
CA GLU A 6 32.95 -53.00 0.38
C GLU A 6 32.44 -54.15 -0.51
N THR A 7 31.45 -53.86 -1.35
CA THR A 7 31.31 -54.47 -2.68
C THR A 7 30.66 -53.47 -3.63
N GLU A 8 31.38 -53.20 -4.72
CA GLU A 8 31.04 -52.49 -5.97
C GLU A 8 29.82 -53.11 -6.68
N ALA A 9 28.93 -52.29 -7.26
CA ALA A 9 28.84 -51.85 -8.66
C ALA A 9 28.41 -52.93 -9.67
N ASP A 10 27.33 -52.65 -10.41
CA ASP A 10 27.29 -52.98 -11.83
C ASP A 10 26.34 -52.04 -12.61
N GLN A 11 26.84 -51.56 -13.74
CA GLN A 11 26.15 -50.78 -14.75
C GLN A 11 25.64 -51.73 -15.86
N ALA A 12 24.48 -51.42 -16.45
CA ALA A 12 24.20 -51.71 -17.85
C ALA A 12 23.11 -50.77 -18.39
N GLY A 13 23.45 -50.02 -19.46
CA GLY A 13 22.50 -49.48 -20.44
C GLY A 13 21.89 -50.63 -21.28
N SER A 14 20.99 -50.43 -22.25
CA SER A 14 20.83 -49.33 -23.20
C SER A 14 19.47 -49.44 -23.93
N GLU A 15 19.08 -48.33 -24.58
CA GLU A 15 18.24 -48.21 -25.81
C GLU A 15 16.77 -48.68 -25.77
N GLY A 16 15.76 -48.01 -26.31
CA GLY A 16 15.66 -46.89 -27.24
C GLY A 16 14.43 -47.14 -28.13
N HIS A 17 13.44 -46.24 -28.14
CA HIS A 17 12.51 -46.12 -29.28
C HIS A 17 11.84 -44.74 -29.31
N ASP A 18 11.97 -44.12 -30.49
CA ASP A 18 11.52 -42.80 -30.88
C ASP A 18 10.09 -42.79 -31.46
N ASP A 19 9.63 -41.54 -31.65
CA ASP A 19 8.73 -41.02 -32.68
C ASP A 19 7.20 -40.86 -32.44
N ALA A 20 6.88 -39.62 -32.02
CA ALA A 20 6.31 -38.54 -32.83
C ALA A 20 4.82 -38.49 -33.26
N HIS A 21 4.33 -37.23 -33.20
CA HIS A 21 3.08 -36.63 -33.73
C HIS A 21 1.79 -36.98 -32.95
N ASN A 22 0.94 -36.02 -32.55
CA ASN A 22 0.29 -35.02 -33.39
C ASN A 22 -0.35 -33.86 -32.58
N GLU A 23 -0.48 -32.73 -33.28
CA GLU A 23 -1.57 -31.74 -33.27
C GLU A 23 -1.74 -30.60 -32.25
N VAL A 24 -1.53 -29.41 -32.83
CA VAL A 24 -1.99 -28.07 -32.48
C VAL A 24 -3.52 -27.97 -32.52
N LEU A 25 -4.16 -27.47 -31.46
CA LEU A 25 -5.52 -26.90 -31.55
C LEU A 25 -5.76 -25.75 -30.53
N THR A 26 -5.79 -24.53 -31.06
CA THR A 26 -6.74 -23.43 -30.77
C THR A 26 -7.11 -23.07 -29.32
N SER A 27 -6.65 -21.90 -28.85
CA SER A 27 -7.35 -21.08 -27.85
C SER A 27 -7.50 -19.62 -28.31
N GLN A 28 -8.14 -19.42 -29.47
CA GLN A 28 -8.52 -18.10 -30.01
C GLN A 28 -9.98 -17.69 -29.68
N THR A 29 -10.59 -18.24 -28.64
CA THR A 29 -12.01 -18.00 -28.32
C THR A 29 -12.28 -16.94 -27.25
N SER A 30 -11.25 -16.28 -26.68
CA SER A 30 -11.47 -15.25 -25.65
C SER A 30 -11.26 -13.80 -26.11
N VAL A 31 -10.93 -13.56 -27.38
CA VAL A 31 -10.70 -12.21 -27.96
C VAL A 31 -11.95 -11.66 -28.65
N HIS A 32 -12.92 -12.50 -29.02
CA HIS A 32 -14.14 -12.09 -29.72
C HIS A 32 -15.29 -11.60 -28.82
N LYS A 33 -15.17 -11.71 -27.49
CA LYS A 33 -16.18 -11.21 -26.54
C LYS A 33 -15.91 -9.80 -26.00
N PHE A 34 -14.80 -9.16 -26.41
CA PHE A 34 -14.44 -7.79 -26.01
C PHE A 34 -14.67 -6.74 -27.12
N LYS A 35 -14.86 -7.16 -28.39
CA LYS A 35 -15.06 -6.25 -29.52
C LYS A 35 -16.51 -5.76 -29.70
N ASN A 36 -17.50 -6.39 -29.07
CA ASN A 36 -18.91 -6.03 -29.22
C ASN A 36 -19.44 -4.99 -28.21
N ASP A 37 -18.61 -4.50 -27.29
CA ASP A 37 -19.00 -3.46 -26.32
C ASP A 37 -18.41 -2.06 -26.62
N LEU A 38 -17.73 -1.90 -27.75
CA LEU A 38 -17.12 -0.62 -28.18
C LEU A 38 -17.93 0.17 -29.23
N GLU A 39 -19.04 -0.36 -29.73
CA GLU A 39 -19.92 0.35 -30.68
C GLU A 39 -21.06 1.15 -30.01
N ARG A 40 -21.12 1.20 -28.67
CA ARG A 40 -22.11 2.03 -27.93
C ARG A 40 -21.61 3.42 -27.51
N PHE A 41 -20.37 3.78 -27.83
CA PHE A 41 -19.79 5.07 -27.43
C PHE A 41 -19.15 5.85 -28.59
N ARG A 42 -19.67 5.72 -29.81
CA ARG A 42 -19.35 6.68 -30.88
C ARG A 42 -20.19 7.95 -30.72
N LEU A 43 -19.59 8.98 -30.15
CA LEU A 43 -20.08 10.36 -30.29
C LEU A 43 -20.04 10.76 -31.76
N THR A 44 -21.18 11.12 -32.31
CA THR A 44 -21.32 11.76 -33.61
C THR A 44 -20.81 13.20 -33.53
N SER A 45 -19.70 13.48 -34.22
CA SER A 45 -19.25 14.83 -34.53
C SER A 45 -20.09 15.41 -35.67
N SER A 46 -20.85 16.47 -35.40
CA SER A 46 -21.45 17.31 -36.44
C SER A 46 -21.27 18.79 -36.10
N SER A 47 -20.52 19.48 -36.95
CA SER A 47 -20.57 20.92 -37.24
C SER A 47 -20.63 21.01 -38.78
N PRO A 48 -21.33 21.97 -39.41
CA PRO A 48 -21.00 23.39 -39.25
C PRO A 48 -22.17 24.40 -39.43
N SER A 49 -21.99 25.64 -38.98
CA SER A 49 -21.99 26.83 -39.85
C SER A 49 -22.03 28.15 -39.07
N ARG A 50 -21.50 29.17 -39.72
CA ARG A 50 -21.03 30.47 -39.24
C ARG A 50 -22.06 31.55 -39.59
N SER A 51 -22.36 32.47 -38.66
CA SER A 51 -22.98 33.75 -38.99
C SER A 51 -22.64 34.80 -37.93
N THR A 52 -22.16 35.94 -38.42
CA THR A 52 -21.72 37.17 -37.76
C THR A 52 -22.89 38.09 -37.40
N ARG A 53 -22.85 38.78 -36.23
CA ARG A 53 -23.14 40.23 -36.10
C ARG A 53 -22.93 40.79 -34.69
N ASN A 54 -22.38 42.00 -34.66
CA ASN A 54 -22.23 42.94 -33.53
C ASN A 54 -23.55 43.64 -33.16
N SER A 55 -23.72 44.01 -31.87
CA SER A 55 -24.24 45.32 -31.36
C SER A 55 -24.55 45.20 -29.85
N THR A 56 -23.82 45.87 -28.95
CA THR A 56 -24.10 47.16 -28.26
C THR A 56 -25.35 47.28 -27.36
N LYS A 57 -25.07 47.71 -26.11
CA LYS A 57 -25.80 48.62 -25.20
C LYS A 57 -27.01 48.14 -24.37
N ALA A 58 -26.77 48.21 -23.05
CA ALA A 58 -27.55 48.82 -21.95
C ALA A 58 -28.98 49.34 -22.20
N GLY A 59 -29.85 49.14 -21.20
CA GLY A 59 -31.05 49.96 -21.00
C GLY A 59 -32.11 49.31 -20.10
N HIS A 60 -32.25 49.85 -18.89
CA HIS A 60 -33.38 49.77 -17.96
C HIS A 60 -34.77 49.93 -18.62
N ASP A 61 -35.83 49.24 -18.18
CA ASP A 61 -36.76 49.70 -17.13
C ASP A 61 -38.03 48.82 -16.99
N ASN A 62 -38.65 48.98 -15.81
CA ASN A 62 -39.82 48.35 -15.20
C ASN A 62 -41.11 48.21 -16.05
N VAL A 63 -42.04 47.34 -15.61
CA VAL A 63 -43.37 47.73 -15.05
C VAL A 63 -44.42 46.56 -15.01
N THR A 64 -44.98 46.36 -13.81
CA THR A 64 -46.31 45.82 -13.36
C THR A 64 -46.77 44.37 -13.54
N GLU A 65 -47.03 43.76 -12.36
CA GLU A 65 -48.27 43.15 -11.86
C GLU A 65 -49.38 42.69 -12.84
N ARG A 66 -49.87 41.46 -12.63
CA ARG A 66 -51.23 41.22 -12.11
C ARG A 66 -51.47 39.75 -11.74
N SER A 67 -52.02 39.57 -10.54
CA SER A 67 -52.52 38.31 -9.97
C SER A 67 -53.97 38.06 -10.40
N PHE A 68 -54.37 36.80 -10.61
CA PHE A 68 -55.78 36.38 -10.45
C PHE A 68 -55.89 34.99 -9.81
N LYS A 69 -56.78 34.92 -8.81
CA LYS A 69 -57.12 33.78 -7.95
C LYS A 69 -58.35 33.02 -8.49
N ARG A 70 -58.26 31.68 -8.46
CA ARG A 70 -59.13 30.68 -7.76
C ARG A 70 -60.64 30.53 -8.09
N LYS A 71 -61.08 29.27 -8.27
CA LYS A 71 -62.28 28.56 -7.71
C LYS A 71 -62.23 27.08 -8.17
N SER A 72 -62.15 26.04 -7.34
CA SER A 72 -63.06 25.40 -6.35
C SER A 72 -64.20 24.55 -6.95
N ILE A 73 -64.16 23.23 -6.75
CA ILE A 73 -65.33 22.31 -6.69
C ILE A 73 -65.07 21.26 -5.59
N VAL A 74 -66.18 20.79 -5.00
CA VAL A 74 -66.40 20.24 -3.64
C VAL A 74 -66.73 18.73 -3.69
N GLY A 75 -66.50 18.04 -2.56
CA GLY A 75 -67.14 16.76 -2.17
C GLY A 75 -66.14 15.74 -1.63
N SER A 76 -66.37 14.90 -0.63
CA SER A 76 -67.25 14.86 0.55
C SER A 76 -66.83 13.60 1.34
N ASP A 77 -66.94 13.67 2.67
CA ASP A 77 -67.25 12.57 3.59
C ASP A 77 -66.13 11.75 4.31
N GLN A 78 -66.24 11.84 5.65
CA GLN A 78 -66.07 10.87 6.74
C GLN A 78 -64.73 10.22 7.20
N SER A 79 -64.57 10.37 8.52
CA SER A 79 -64.03 9.46 9.56
C SER A 79 -62.55 9.56 9.96
N LYS A 80 -62.36 10.15 11.16
CA LYS A 80 -61.18 9.96 12.04
C LYS A 80 -61.24 8.58 12.69
N PRO A 81 -60.07 7.99 13.00
CA PRO A 81 -59.86 7.62 14.38
C PRO A 81 -58.54 8.20 14.94
N GLU A 82 -58.59 8.58 16.20
CA GLU A 82 -57.42 8.92 17.02
C GLU A 82 -56.52 7.69 17.19
N ARG A 83 -55.21 7.86 16.99
CA ARG A 83 -54.22 6.85 17.38
C ARG A 83 -53.05 7.50 18.12
N SER A 84 -52.96 7.09 19.37
CA SER A 84 -51.90 7.19 20.38
C SER A 84 -50.51 7.64 19.93
N GLN A 85 -49.95 8.56 20.72
CA GLN A 85 -48.54 8.93 20.75
C GLN A 85 -47.67 7.70 21.05
N SER A 86 -47.06 7.10 20.02
CA SER A 86 -45.99 6.12 20.20
C SER A 86 -44.65 6.86 20.29
N GLN A 87 -44.07 6.90 21.50
CA GLN A 87 -42.69 7.31 21.70
C GLN A 87 -41.78 6.39 20.86
N SER A 88 -41.11 6.97 19.86
CA SER A 88 -40.12 6.22 19.07
C SER A 88 -38.94 5.87 19.97
N PRO A 89 -38.49 4.60 20.03
CA PRO A 89 -37.35 4.23 20.83
C PRO A 89 -36.12 4.98 20.32
N ALA A 90 -35.39 5.64 21.24
CA ALA A 90 -34.18 6.37 20.92
C ALA A 90 -33.23 5.48 20.12
N LYS A 91 -32.92 5.88 18.89
CA LYS A 91 -31.89 5.23 18.07
C LYS A 91 -30.56 5.33 18.83
N LYS A 92 -30.18 4.28 19.54
CA LYS A 92 -28.77 4.06 19.91
C LYS A 92 -28.00 3.99 18.60
N GLN A 93 -27.35 5.08 18.21
CA GLN A 93 -26.30 5.05 17.20
C GLN A 93 -25.17 4.16 17.72
N ARG A 94 -25.24 2.86 17.41
CA ARG A 94 -24.06 2.00 17.47
C ARG A 94 -23.18 2.44 16.32
N LYS A 95 -22.16 3.26 16.61
CA LYS A 95 -21.03 3.40 15.70
C LYS A 95 -20.46 2.00 15.54
N SER A 96 -20.60 1.40 14.35
CA SER A 96 -19.95 0.13 14.03
C SER A 96 -18.45 0.37 14.10
N SER A 97 -17.81 0.10 15.25
CA SER A 97 -16.37 0.22 15.34
C SER A 97 -15.78 -0.79 14.36
N GLN A 98 -15.05 -0.31 13.35
CA GLN A 98 -14.29 -1.17 12.45
C GLN A 98 -13.26 -2.03 13.20
N TYR A 99 -12.94 -1.66 14.45
CA TYR A 99 -12.08 -2.42 15.34
C TYR A 99 -12.48 -3.90 15.44
N ALA A 100 -11.49 -4.78 15.25
CA ALA A 100 -11.64 -6.20 15.49
C ALA A 100 -10.82 -6.61 16.72
N PRO A 101 -11.44 -7.30 17.71
CA PRO A 101 -10.72 -7.78 18.87
C PRO A 101 -9.64 -8.80 18.47
N PRO A 102 -8.53 -8.91 19.23
CA PRO A 102 -7.46 -9.85 18.93
C PRO A 102 -7.91 -11.30 18.74
N SER A 103 -8.93 -11.74 19.49
CA SER A 103 -9.49 -13.09 19.40
C SER A 103 -9.98 -13.48 18.00
N LYS A 104 -10.40 -12.52 17.17
CA LYS A 104 -10.87 -12.78 15.80
C LYS A 104 -9.79 -13.40 14.90
N TYR A 105 -8.53 -13.04 15.13
CA TYR A 105 -7.39 -13.49 14.33
C TYR A 105 -6.35 -14.23 15.18
N ALA A 106 -6.73 -14.77 16.34
CA ALA A 106 -5.81 -15.48 17.22
C ALA A 106 -5.22 -16.76 16.60
N HIS A 107 -5.85 -17.29 15.57
CA HIS A 107 -5.36 -18.43 14.79
C HIS A 107 -4.26 -18.06 13.77
N LEU A 108 -3.99 -16.76 13.60
CA LEU A 108 -3.00 -16.25 12.67
C LEU A 108 -1.70 -15.90 13.39
N SER A 109 -0.57 -16.32 12.81
CA SER A 109 0.75 -16.00 13.33
C SER A 109 1.16 -14.57 12.99
N PRO A 110 1.85 -13.84 13.88
CA PRO A 110 2.58 -12.64 13.50
C PRO A 110 3.57 -12.92 12.35
N LEU A 111 3.91 -11.89 11.58
CA LEU A 111 4.96 -12.00 10.57
C LEU A 111 6.33 -11.89 11.25
N THR A 112 7.25 -12.79 10.89
CA THR A 112 8.66 -12.68 11.29
C THR A 112 9.29 -11.46 10.63
N ASP A 113 9.98 -10.64 11.42
CA ASP A 113 10.70 -9.50 10.87
C ASP A 113 11.92 -9.94 10.06
N ILE A 114 12.20 -9.22 8.97
CA ILE A 114 13.40 -9.40 8.16
C ILE A 114 14.35 -8.26 8.53
N LEU A 115 15.20 -8.51 9.53
CA LEU A 115 16.16 -7.55 10.06
C LEU A 115 17.52 -8.21 10.19
N ALA A 116 18.56 -7.47 9.78
CA ALA A 116 19.96 -7.87 9.88
C ALA A 116 20.79 -6.63 10.23
N PRO A 117 22.02 -6.79 10.73
CA PRO A 117 22.96 -5.68 10.84
C PRO A 117 23.27 -5.07 9.46
N ASN A 118 23.80 -3.84 9.46
CA ASN A 118 24.34 -3.16 8.28
C ASN A 118 23.33 -2.96 7.13
N LEU A 119 22.04 -2.82 7.40
CA LEU A 119 21.05 -2.51 6.37
C LEU A 119 21.16 -1.06 5.88
N ILE A 120 20.98 -0.85 4.57
CA ILE A 120 20.76 0.49 3.99
C ILE A 120 19.41 1.01 4.45
N CYS A 121 18.36 0.19 4.36
CA CYS A 121 17.06 0.60 4.84
C CYS A 121 16.16 -0.52 5.34
N VAL A 122 15.18 -0.13 6.16
CA VAL A 122 14.09 -1.00 6.61
C VAL A 122 12.75 -0.39 6.20
N PHE A 123 11.90 -1.19 5.54
CA PHE A 123 10.53 -0.81 5.24
C PHE A 123 9.62 -1.17 6.41
N ILE A 124 8.87 -0.19 6.89
CA ILE A 124 7.99 -0.31 8.04
C ILE A 124 6.55 -0.33 7.54
N GLY A 125 5.95 -1.52 7.56
CA GLY A 125 4.54 -1.75 7.30
C GLY A 125 3.64 -1.47 8.50
N PHE A 126 2.34 -1.57 8.29
CA PHE A 126 1.36 -1.31 9.35
C PHE A 126 1.24 -2.52 10.26
N ASN A 127 0.66 -3.60 9.73
CA ASN A 127 0.49 -4.88 10.40
C ASN A 127 0.32 -6.00 9.36
N PRO A 128 0.57 -7.26 9.72
CA PRO A 128 0.34 -8.39 8.83
C PRO A 128 -1.14 -8.47 8.40
N GLY A 129 -1.40 -8.39 7.10
CA GLY A 129 -2.68 -8.78 6.54
C GLY A 129 -2.88 -10.30 6.63
N VAL A 130 -4.12 -10.79 6.50
CA VAL A 130 -4.42 -12.25 6.53
C VAL A 130 -3.52 -13.06 5.61
N MET A 131 -3.33 -12.61 4.35
CA MET A 131 -2.46 -13.33 3.40
C MET A 131 -0.98 -13.29 3.80
N THR A 132 -0.47 -12.13 4.25
CA THR A 132 0.90 -12.00 4.73
C THR A 132 1.16 -12.88 5.95
N SER A 133 0.19 -12.98 6.86
CA SER A 133 0.30 -13.84 8.03
C SER A 133 0.25 -15.33 7.67
N THR A 134 -0.63 -15.72 6.75
CA THR A 134 -0.77 -17.13 6.33
C THR A 134 0.37 -17.62 5.44
N SER A 135 0.89 -16.77 4.55
CA SER A 135 2.03 -17.12 3.69
C SER A 135 3.38 -16.93 4.37
N GLY A 136 3.46 -16.16 5.46
CA GLY A 136 4.72 -15.81 6.11
C GLY A 136 5.56 -14.79 5.35
N HIS A 137 4.99 -14.11 4.35
CA HIS A 137 5.74 -13.19 3.47
C HIS A 137 5.17 -11.77 3.46
N ALA A 138 6.06 -10.79 3.51
CA ALA A 138 5.73 -9.37 3.55
C ALA A 138 4.97 -8.94 2.28
N TYR A 139 3.87 -8.20 2.47
CA TYR A 139 3.07 -7.63 1.39
C TYR A 139 2.55 -8.66 0.35
N ALA A 140 2.24 -9.87 0.79
CA ALA A 140 1.87 -11.00 -0.08
C ALA A 140 0.55 -10.84 -0.85
N HIS A 141 -0.37 -9.99 -0.40
CA HIS A 141 -1.67 -9.85 -1.05
C HIS A 141 -1.54 -9.31 -2.49
N PRO A 142 -2.18 -9.91 -3.52
CA PRO A 142 -2.02 -9.50 -4.93
C PRO A 142 -2.38 -8.05 -5.23
N SER A 143 -3.31 -7.46 -4.47
CA SER A 143 -3.65 -6.04 -4.58
C SER A 143 -2.64 -5.10 -3.93
N ASN A 144 -1.61 -5.62 -3.26
CA ASN A 144 -0.56 -4.82 -2.66
C ASN A 144 0.49 -4.45 -3.71
N SER A 145 0.72 -3.16 -3.89
CA SER A 145 1.65 -2.64 -4.89
C SER A 145 3.10 -2.50 -4.39
N PHE A 146 3.44 -2.99 -3.19
CA PHE A 146 4.77 -2.82 -2.59
C PHE A 146 5.87 -3.30 -3.53
N TRP A 147 5.82 -4.55 -3.97
CA TRP A 147 6.83 -5.14 -4.85
C TRP A 147 6.93 -4.44 -6.21
N LYS A 148 5.82 -3.90 -6.72
CA LYS A 148 5.82 -3.07 -7.94
C LYS A 148 6.56 -1.76 -7.68
N LEU A 149 6.22 -1.06 -6.60
CA LEU A 149 6.78 0.25 -6.24
C LEU A 149 8.25 0.15 -5.83
N LEU A 150 8.65 -0.93 -5.16
CA LEU A 150 10.02 -1.23 -4.81
C LEU A 150 10.91 -1.28 -6.06
N HIS A 151 10.48 -2.05 -7.07
CA HIS A 151 11.17 -2.12 -8.35
C HIS A 151 11.11 -0.80 -9.14
N SER A 152 9.92 -0.22 -9.33
CA SER A 152 9.77 0.97 -10.17
C SER A 152 10.44 2.22 -9.60
N SER A 153 10.74 2.25 -8.29
CA SER A 153 11.52 3.33 -7.67
C SER A 153 13.03 3.14 -7.75
N GLY A 154 13.50 1.95 -8.16
CA GLY A 154 14.92 1.61 -8.24
C GLY A 154 15.49 0.95 -6.97
N CYS A 155 14.67 0.67 -5.95
CA CYS A 155 15.14 -0.09 -4.79
C CYS A 155 15.58 -1.51 -5.16
N THR A 156 15.05 -2.10 -6.23
CA THR A 156 15.52 -3.40 -6.74
C THR A 156 15.65 -3.32 -8.26
N ASP A 157 16.61 -4.06 -8.83
CA ASP A 157 16.88 -4.03 -10.28
C ASP A 157 15.89 -4.90 -11.06
N VAL A 158 15.21 -5.83 -10.36
CA VAL A 158 14.11 -6.64 -10.88
C VAL A 158 12.90 -6.58 -9.94
N ARG A 159 11.71 -6.88 -10.48
CA ARG A 159 10.51 -7.02 -9.65
C ARG A 159 10.51 -8.37 -8.93
N LEU A 160 10.80 -8.34 -7.64
CA LEU A 160 10.73 -9.49 -6.75
C LEU A 160 9.27 -9.90 -6.45
N LYS A 161 9.11 -11.15 -6.03
CA LYS A 161 7.88 -11.71 -5.48
C LYS A 161 7.91 -11.70 -3.94
N PRO A 162 6.76 -11.78 -3.26
CA PRO A 162 6.70 -11.87 -1.80
C PRO A 162 7.62 -12.93 -1.20
N GLU A 163 7.72 -14.10 -1.84
CA GLU A 163 8.51 -15.24 -1.34
C GLU A 163 10.02 -14.96 -1.31
N GLN A 164 10.46 -13.87 -1.95
CA GLN A 164 11.87 -13.46 -2.03
C GLN A 164 12.21 -12.37 -1.00
N ASP A 165 11.30 -12.05 -0.08
CA ASP A 165 11.55 -11.06 0.97
C ASP A 165 12.73 -11.44 1.88
N VAL A 166 12.88 -12.72 2.20
CA VAL A 166 13.98 -13.27 2.99
C VAL A 166 15.37 -13.00 2.40
N ASP A 167 15.45 -12.77 1.09
CA ASP A 167 16.71 -12.48 0.40
C ASP A 167 17.07 -10.98 0.39
N LEU A 168 16.14 -10.10 0.78
CA LEU A 168 16.36 -8.65 0.76
C LEU A 168 17.61 -8.19 1.54
N PRO A 169 17.91 -8.74 2.74
CA PRO A 169 19.12 -8.34 3.47
C PRO A 169 20.39 -8.69 2.69
N ARG A 170 20.47 -9.91 2.17
CA ARG A 170 21.66 -10.43 1.49
C ARG A 170 21.87 -9.79 0.12
N LEU A 171 20.81 -9.64 -0.66
CA LEU A 171 20.90 -9.16 -2.05
C LEU A 171 20.91 -7.64 -2.16
N TYR A 172 20.24 -6.93 -1.24
CA TYR A 172 20.01 -5.50 -1.38
C TYR A 172 20.32 -4.68 -0.14
N SER A 173 20.77 -5.31 0.97
CA SER A 173 20.91 -4.64 2.27
C SER A 173 19.62 -3.96 2.72
N MET A 174 18.46 -4.58 2.45
CA MET A 174 17.14 -4.06 2.84
C MET A 174 16.41 -5.03 3.77
N GLY A 175 15.54 -4.51 4.63
CA GLY A 175 14.74 -5.30 5.55
C GLY A 175 13.29 -4.84 5.67
N ASN A 176 12.50 -5.59 6.43
CA ASN A 176 11.08 -5.34 6.63
C ASN A 176 10.66 -5.60 8.08
N THR A 177 9.80 -4.73 8.60
CA THR A 177 9.10 -4.93 9.88
C THR A 177 7.72 -4.26 9.85
N ASN A 178 6.94 -4.38 10.92
CA ASN A 178 5.67 -3.69 11.10
C ASN A 178 5.63 -2.94 12.44
N ILE A 179 4.89 -1.83 12.49
CA ILE A 179 4.61 -1.12 13.74
C ILE A 179 3.73 -1.96 14.68
N VAL A 180 2.80 -2.75 14.15
CA VAL A 180 1.92 -3.63 14.93
C VAL A 180 2.14 -5.08 14.51
N ALA A 181 2.46 -5.94 15.48
CA ALA A 181 2.69 -7.37 15.23
C ALA A 181 1.40 -8.16 14.96
N ARG A 182 0.26 -7.69 15.49
CA ARG A 182 -1.01 -8.42 15.43
C ARG A 182 -1.57 -8.48 14.00
N PRO A 183 -1.91 -9.69 13.50
CA PRO A 183 -2.62 -9.81 12.23
C PRO A 183 -4.04 -9.24 12.28
N SER A 184 -4.46 -8.63 11.18
CA SER A 184 -5.86 -8.25 10.95
C SER A 184 -6.19 -8.23 9.45
N LYS A 185 -7.45 -8.04 9.08
CA LYS A 185 -7.80 -7.89 7.65
C LYS A 185 -7.17 -6.64 7.04
N ASN A 186 -7.12 -5.55 7.81
CA ASN A 186 -6.51 -4.29 7.43
C ASN A 186 -6.32 -3.38 8.66
N ALA A 187 -5.54 -2.30 8.47
CA ALA A 187 -5.22 -1.35 9.53
C ALA A 187 -6.44 -0.66 10.17
N ALA A 188 -7.60 -0.59 9.50
CA ALA A 188 -8.81 0.02 10.07
C ALA A 188 -9.45 -0.84 11.18
N GLU A 189 -9.05 -2.12 11.30
CA GLU A 189 -9.46 -2.99 12.40
C GLU A 189 -8.59 -2.84 13.66
N LEU A 190 -7.56 -1.98 13.64
CA LEU A 190 -6.71 -1.67 14.79
C LEU A 190 -7.16 -0.37 15.47
N SER A 191 -7.00 -0.28 16.78
CA SER A 191 -7.25 1.00 17.47
C SER A 191 -6.09 1.96 17.26
N LYS A 192 -6.33 3.26 17.46
CA LYS A 192 -5.28 4.29 17.35
C LYS A 192 -4.23 4.13 18.44
N GLU A 193 -4.68 3.67 19.60
CA GLU A 193 -3.89 3.42 20.81
C GLU A 193 -2.99 2.20 20.60
N GLU A 194 -3.55 1.10 20.07
CA GLU A 194 -2.80 -0.10 19.72
C GLU A 194 -1.71 0.22 18.69
N SER A 195 -2.07 0.97 17.65
CA SER A 195 -1.12 1.37 16.61
C SER A 195 0.00 2.27 17.15
N ALA A 196 -0.33 3.21 18.04
CA ALA A 196 0.66 4.09 18.66
C ALA A 196 1.56 3.34 19.64
N ALA A 197 1.03 2.37 20.39
CA ALA A 197 1.75 1.56 21.36
C ALA A 197 2.81 0.64 20.72
N GLY A 198 2.78 0.43 19.41
CA GLY A 198 3.83 -0.27 18.68
C GLY A 198 5.12 0.54 18.48
N THR A 199 5.06 1.87 18.68
CA THR A 199 6.20 2.77 18.41
C THR A 199 7.43 2.47 19.27
N PRO A 200 7.36 2.24 20.60
CA PRO A 200 8.52 1.91 21.41
C PRO A 200 9.28 0.68 20.92
N SER A 201 8.56 -0.41 20.62
CA SER A 201 9.17 -1.64 20.14
C SER A 201 9.80 -1.46 18.77
N LEU A 202 9.20 -0.62 17.92
CA LEU A 202 9.78 -0.26 16.63
C LEU A 202 11.08 0.54 16.79
N GLU A 203 11.09 1.56 17.65
CA GLU A 203 12.29 2.37 17.94
C GLU A 203 13.42 1.50 18.49
N GLU A 204 13.10 0.52 19.35
CA GLU A 204 14.09 -0.44 19.88
C GLU A 204 14.72 -1.29 18.77
N LYS A 205 13.90 -1.87 17.88
CA LYS A 205 14.41 -2.65 16.74
C LYS A 205 15.33 -1.80 15.86
N ILE A 206 14.93 -0.57 15.55
CA ILE A 206 15.76 0.31 14.72
C ILE A 206 17.06 0.71 15.44
N ARG A 207 17.03 0.92 16.76
CA ARG A 207 18.24 1.13 17.56
C ARG A 207 19.16 -0.08 17.57
N GLN A 208 18.60 -1.28 17.62
CA GLN A 208 19.38 -2.53 17.64
C GLN A 208 20.06 -2.80 16.29
N PHE A 209 19.33 -2.70 15.18
CA PHE A 209 19.83 -3.06 13.86
C PHE A 209 20.51 -1.92 13.09
N ARG A 210 20.32 -0.68 13.56
CA ARG A 210 20.97 0.55 13.08
C ARG A 210 20.98 0.70 11.54
N PRO A 211 19.83 0.56 10.84
CA PRO A 211 19.79 0.82 9.42
C PRO A 211 20.09 2.30 9.14
N GLU A 212 20.65 2.63 7.97
CA GLU A 212 20.92 4.04 7.62
C GLU A 212 19.63 4.85 7.48
N ALA A 213 18.57 4.23 6.97
CA ALA A 213 17.25 4.83 6.84
C ALA A 213 16.11 3.86 7.15
N VAL A 214 14.93 4.42 7.42
CA VAL A 214 13.66 3.70 7.46
C VAL A 214 12.67 4.31 6.49
N CYS A 215 11.89 3.47 5.81
CA CYS A 215 10.79 3.89 4.95
C CYS A 215 9.46 3.51 5.58
N ILE A 216 8.70 4.52 6.02
CA ILE A 216 7.36 4.37 6.55
C ILE A 216 6.39 4.16 5.40
N VAL A 217 5.86 2.94 5.25
CA VAL A 217 5.05 2.50 4.10
C VAL A 217 3.58 2.92 4.27
N GLY A 218 3.36 4.22 4.47
CA GLY A 218 2.04 4.83 4.52
C GLY A 218 1.85 5.85 5.64
N LYS A 219 1.09 6.90 5.31
CA LYS A 219 0.72 8.01 6.20
C LYS A 219 0.19 7.56 7.56
N GLY A 220 -0.69 6.56 7.62
CA GLY A 220 -1.31 6.11 8.88
C GLY A 220 -0.31 5.55 9.90
N ILE A 221 0.80 4.98 9.44
CA ILE A 221 1.90 4.52 10.30
C ILE A 221 2.62 5.73 10.88
N TRP A 222 2.95 6.71 10.04
CA TRP A 222 3.59 7.95 10.47
C TRP A 222 2.73 8.72 11.47
N GLU A 223 1.43 8.81 11.24
CA GLU A 223 0.49 9.39 12.19
C GLU A 223 0.52 8.66 13.55
N SER A 224 0.71 7.33 13.55
CA SER A 224 0.77 6.51 14.76
C SER A 224 2.03 6.76 15.57
N ILE A 225 3.17 6.83 14.90
CA ILE A 225 4.44 7.26 15.48
C ILE A 225 4.31 8.67 16.06
N TRP A 226 3.71 9.59 15.31
CA TRP A 226 3.51 10.98 15.73
C TRP A 226 2.66 11.07 17.00
N ARG A 227 1.55 10.33 17.07
CA ARG A 227 0.72 10.26 18.29
C ARG A 227 1.49 9.75 19.49
N TRP A 228 2.34 8.77 19.29
CA TRP A 228 3.17 8.26 20.38
C TRP A 228 4.22 9.28 20.84
N ARG A 229 4.95 9.89 19.92
CA ARG A 229 6.04 10.84 20.21
C ARG A 229 5.51 12.16 20.81
N TYR A 230 4.48 12.73 20.20
CA TYR A 230 3.99 14.07 20.52
C TYR A 230 2.70 14.10 21.35
N LYS A 231 2.13 12.92 21.68
CA LYS A 231 0.88 12.78 22.45
C LYS A 231 -0.31 13.53 21.84
N ARG A 232 -0.29 13.76 20.53
CA ARG A 232 -1.36 14.43 19.76
C ARG A 232 -1.40 13.96 18.32
N ALA A 233 -2.48 14.26 17.60
CA ALA A 233 -2.53 14.05 16.16
C ALA A 233 -1.62 15.03 15.41
N ILE A 234 -1.06 14.59 14.28
CA ILE A 234 -0.36 15.45 13.32
C ILE A 234 -1.40 16.31 12.59
N LYS A 235 -1.08 17.60 12.40
CA LYS A 235 -1.91 18.50 11.60
C LYS A 235 -1.62 18.31 10.11
N LYS A 236 -2.48 18.84 9.26
CA LYS A 236 -2.37 18.68 7.79
C LYS A 236 -1.14 19.38 7.23
N ASP A 237 -0.80 20.55 7.76
CA ASP A 237 0.35 21.38 7.42
C ASP A 237 1.68 20.83 7.95
N GLU A 238 1.64 20.00 8.99
CA GLU A 238 2.82 19.30 9.52
C GLU A 238 3.15 18.02 8.74
N PHE A 239 2.19 17.47 8.00
CA PHE A 239 2.39 16.24 7.26
C PHE A 239 2.98 16.50 5.87
N ARG A 240 4.07 15.81 5.56
CA ARG A 240 4.62 15.72 4.21
C ARG A 240 5.13 14.30 3.91
N TYR A 241 4.95 13.86 2.68
CA TYR A 241 5.67 12.69 2.15
C TYR A 241 7.15 13.05 1.93
N GLY A 242 7.99 12.03 1.81
CA GLY A 242 9.42 12.19 1.57
C GLY A 242 10.28 12.12 2.84
N TRP A 243 11.51 12.59 2.71
CA TRP A 243 12.47 12.70 3.82
C TRP A 243 11.97 13.63 4.92
N GLN A 244 11.98 13.16 6.16
CA GLN A 244 11.63 13.94 7.34
C GLN A 244 12.87 14.63 7.93
N ASP A 245 12.64 15.61 8.81
CA ASP A 245 13.71 16.35 9.47
C ASP A 245 14.56 15.42 10.38
N GLU A 246 15.84 15.75 10.60
CA GLU A 246 16.75 14.92 11.42
C GLU A 246 16.29 14.73 12.87
N LYS A 247 15.52 15.68 13.41
CA LYS A 247 14.89 15.55 14.72
C LYS A 247 13.94 14.34 14.78
N GLU A 248 13.40 13.92 13.64
CA GLU A 248 12.50 12.77 13.51
C GLU A 248 13.20 11.43 13.31
N SER A 249 14.54 11.39 13.24
CA SER A 249 15.30 10.14 13.08
C SER A 249 14.90 9.09 14.11
N MET A 250 14.87 7.82 13.69
CA MET A 250 14.32 6.70 14.47
C MET A 250 15.43 5.87 15.13
N GLY A 251 15.20 5.39 16.34
CA GLY A 251 16.13 4.54 17.07
C GLY A 251 17.29 5.28 17.73
N LYS A 252 17.15 6.59 18.00
CA LYS A 252 18.20 7.41 18.63
C LYS A 252 18.75 6.78 19.91
N SER A 253 20.05 6.89 20.11
CA SER A 253 20.80 6.51 21.32
C SER A 253 21.90 7.54 21.58
N GLY A 254 22.58 7.45 22.73
CA GLY A 254 23.63 8.42 23.10
C GLY A 254 24.80 8.46 22.10
N ASP A 255 25.05 7.37 21.39
CA ASP A 255 26.13 7.16 20.42
C ASP A 255 25.65 7.19 18.96
N TRP A 256 24.35 7.41 18.71
CA TRP A 256 23.77 7.32 17.37
C TRP A 256 22.63 8.30 17.15
N SER A 257 22.73 9.10 16.08
CA SER A 257 21.70 10.06 15.67
C SER A 257 20.38 9.42 15.21
N GLY A 258 20.34 8.09 15.07
CA GLY A 258 19.20 7.34 14.56
C GLY A 258 19.17 7.24 13.03
N ALA A 259 18.29 6.38 12.53
CA ALA A 259 18.03 6.18 11.11
C ALA A 259 17.25 7.36 10.52
N LYS A 260 17.62 7.80 9.31
CA LYS A 260 16.86 8.82 8.56
C LYS A 260 15.46 8.30 8.27
N VAL A 261 14.43 9.15 8.39
CA VAL A 261 13.04 8.73 8.15
C VAL A 261 12.56 9.24 6.80
N PHE A 262 12.05 8.32 5.98
CA PHE A 262 11.29 8.63 4.77
C PHE A 262 9.83 8.20 4.94
N VAL A 263 8.88 9.04 4.57
CA VAL A 263 7.45 8.68 4.60
C VAL A 263 6.92 8.51 3.18
N ALA A 264 6.53 7.29 2.84
CA ALA A 264 5.99 6.91 1.55
C ALA A 264 4.46 6.74 1.58
N THR A 265 3.88 6.46 0.41
CA THR A 265 2.46 6.13 0.28
C THR A 265 2.15 4.72 0.75
N ALA A 266 0.91 4.48 1.15
CA ALA A 266 0.44 3.13 1.47
C ALA A 266 0.32 2.28 0.19
N THR A 267 0.75 1.02 0.31
CA THR A 267 0.83 0.07 -0.82
C THR A 267 -0.38 -0.86 -0.92
N SER A 268 -1.24 -0.90 0.09
CA SER A 268 -2.48 -1.68 0.06
C SER A 268 -3.40 -1.20 -1.05
N GLY A 269 -4.02 -2.14 -1.77
CA GLY A 269 -5.07 -1.85 -2.76
C GLY A 269 -6.32 -1.18 -2.17
N LEU A 270 -6.50 -1.23 -0.85
CA LEU A 270 -7.57 -0.50 -0.15
C LEU A 270 -7.28 1.01 -0.04
N ALA A 271 -6.01 1.41 -0.19
CA ALA A 271 -5.60 2.82 -0.15
C ALA A 271 -5.63 3.43 -1.56
N ALA A 272 -6.84 3.80 -2.01
CA ALA A 272 -7.11 4.30 -3.36
C ALA A 272 -7.07 5.83 -3.50
N ASN A 273 -6.58 6.56 -2.50
CA ASN A 273 -6.64 8.03 -2.48
C ASN A 273 -5.64 8.71 -3.44
N LEU A 274 -4.63 7.98 -3.93
CA LEU A 274 -3.60 8.49 -4.83
C LEU A 274 -3.56 7.63 -6.09
N LYS A 275 -3.41 8.29 -7.25
CA LYS A 275 -3.23 7.63 -8.55
C LYS A 275 -1.90 6.88 -8.58
N PRO A 276 -1.77 5.82 -9.40
CA PRO A 276 -0.55 5.03 -9.47
C PRO A 276 0.73 5.85 -9.72
N HIS A 277 0.70 6.79 -10.67
CA HIS A 277 1.86 7.63 -10.97
C HIS A 277 2.24 8.55 -9.80
N GLU A 278 1.27 9.05 -9.03
CA GLU A 278 1.55 9.87 -7.84
C GLU A 278 2.25 9.03 -6.76
N LYS A 279 1.83 7.76 -6.60
CA LYS A 279 2.54 6.83 -5.72
C LYS A 279 3.97 6.61 -6.20
N GLU A 280 4.16 6.36 -7.50
CA GLU A 280 5.49 6.15 -8.09
C GLU A 280 6.40 7.38 -7.88
N SER A 281 5.91 8.60 -8.13
CA SER A 281 6.66 9.84 -7.90
C SER A 281 7.05 10.05 -6.43
N ILE A 282 6.21 9.64 -5.47
CA ILE A 282 6.53 9.74 -4.04
C ILE A 282 7.61 8.72 -3.64
N TRP A 283 7.61 7.53 -4.25
CA TRP A 283 8.61 6.49 -3.93
C TRP A 283 9.96 6.73 -4.61
N LEU A 284 9.96 7.38 -5.77
CA LEU A 284 11.14 7.55 -6.62
C LEU A 284 12.37 8.13 -5.89
N PRO A 285 12.27 9.24 -5.11
CA PRO A 285 13.45 9.80 -4.45
C PRO A 285 14.08 8.85 -3.43
N PHE A 286 13.27 8.02 -2.77
CA PHE A 286 13.78 7.03 -1.82
C PHE A 286 14.51 5.89 -2.55
N GLY A 287 13.91 5.36 -3.62
CA GLY A 287 14.54 4.27 -4.37
C GLY A 287 15.81 4.69 -5.09
N GLN A 288 15.88 5.91 -5.62
CA GLN A 288 17.11 6.49 -6.15
C GLN A 288 18.20 6.61 -5.08
N TRP A 289 17.85 7.08 -3.89
CA TRP A 289 18.79 7.16 -2.77
C TRP A 289 19.29 5.77 -2.34
N VAL A 290 18.41 4.77 -2.23
CA VAL A 290 18.80 3.39 -1.90
C VAL A 290 19.75 2.81 -2.95
N LYS A 291 19.44 3.01 -4.24
CA LYS A 291 20.27 2.54 -5.35
C LYS A 291 21.66 3.17 -5.30
N GLN A 292 21.72 4.50 -5.20
CA GLN A 292 22.98 5.23 -5.07
C GLN A 292 23.79 4.74 -3.86
N ARG A 293 23.13 4.51 -2.73
CA ARG A 293 23.82 4.06 -1.52
C ARG A 293 24.42 2.66 -1.66
N ARG A 294 23.76 1.75 -2.41
CA ARG A 294 24.37 0.45 -2.77
C ARG A 294 25.61 0.62 -3.63
N GLU A 295 25.55 1.48 -4.64
CA GLU A 295 26.68 1.74 -5.55
C GLU A 295 27.88 2.39 -4.82
N GLU A 296 27.62 3.25 -3.83
CA GLU A 296 28.65 3.78 -2.93
C GLU A 296 29.30 2.67 -2.10
N ARG A 297 28.50 1.81 -1.45
CA ARG A 297 29.03 0.70 -0.65
C ARG A 297 29.84 -0.31 -1.47
N ALA A 298 29.44 -0.56 -2.72
CA ALA A 298 30.19 -1.44 -3.62
C ALA A 298 31.59 -0.86 -3.93
N ARG A 299 31.67 0.44 -4.23
CA ARG A 299 32.94 1.13 -4.47
C ARG A 299 33.85 1.17 -3.24
N ASP A 300 33.27 1.32 -2.05
CA ASP A 300 34.03 1.32 -0.80
C ASP A 300 34.69 -0.04 -0.54
N VAL A 301 34.04 -1.15 -0.94
CA VAL A 301 34.61 -2.51 -0.86
C VAL A 301 35.76 -2.66 -1.87
N ASP A 302 35.53 -2.28 -3.12
CA ASP A 302 36.55 -2.38 -4.18
C ASP A 302 37.80 -1.53 -3.89
N ALA A 303 37.65 -0.39 -3.21
CA ALA A 303 38.76 0.49 -2.83
C ALA A 303 39.62 -0.07 -1.67
N VAL A 304 39.06 -0.92 -0.81
CA VAL A 304 39.81 -1.55 0.30
C VAL A 304 40.64 -2.74 -0.19
N ASP A 305 40.19 -3.42 -1.25
CA ASP A 305 40.84 -4.59 -1.84
C ASP A 305 41.82 -4.25 -2.98
N ASP A 306 42.11 -2.98 -3.25
CA ASP A 306 43.11 -2.57 -4.26
C ASP A 306 44.55 -2.64 -3.69
N PRO A 307 45.38 -3.60 -4.14
CA PRO A 307 46.77 -3.75 -3.67
C PRO A 307 47.70 -2.61 -4.13
N ALA A 308 47.25 -1.69 -5.00
CA ALA A 308 48.03 -0.53 -5.43
C ALA A 308 47.88 0.69 -4.51
N SER A 309 47.05 0.60 -3.46
CA SER A 309 46.73 1.72 -2.54
C SER A 309 47.43 1.63 -1.17
N GLN A 310 48.42 0.74 -0.98
CA GLN A 310 49.27 0.66 0.22
C GLN A 310 50.73 0.99 -0.06
#